data_AF-A0A7C1QA73-F1
#
_entry.id   AF-A0A7C1QA73-F1
#
_cell.length_a   1.000
_cell.length_b   1.000
_cell.length_c   1.000
_cell.angle_alpha   90.00
_cell.angle_beta   90.00
_cell.angle_gamma   90.00
#
_symmetry.space_group_name_H-M   'P 1'
#
loop_
_entity.id
_entity.type
_entity.pdbx_description
1 polymer ?
#
loop_
_entity_poly.entity_id
_entity_poly.type
_entity_poly.pdbx_seq_one_letter_code
_entity_poly.pdbx_strand_id
1 'polypeptide(L)'
;TIIRQGQPRELAKPVSSGTADDLKDMMIKVVNEGTGSRLKTDKVQIAGKTGTAEVEGRGPNAWFVGFAPAEDPQVAIAVVVEDADSFGGISGPVALKTILAALGL
;
A
#
# COMPACT_ATOMS: atom_id res chain seq x y z
N THR A 1 19.25 16.71 -18.07
CA THR A 1 20.51 16.03 -17.69
C THR A 1 20.29 15.24 -16.42
N ILE A 2 20.52 13.93 -16.42
CA ILE A 2 20.50 13.12 -15.18
C ILE A 2 21.80 13.40 -14.44
N ILE A 3 21.73 13.92 -13.22
CA ILE A 3 22.92 14.32 -12.44
C ILE A 3 23.53 13.13 -11.68
N ARG A 4 22.72 12.10 -11.39
CA ARG A 4 23.16 10.86 -10.74
C ARG A 4 22.16 9.74 -11.00
N GLN A 5 22.64 8.54 -11.28
CA GLN A 5 21.82 7.34 -11.39
C GLN A 5 22.20 6.37 -10.25
N GLY A 6 21.20 5.91 -9.50
CA GLY A 6 21.41 4.90 -8.47
C GLY A 6 21.48 3.50 -9.09
N GLN A 7 22.25 2.61 -8.47
CA GLN A 7 22.20 1.18 -8.77
C GLN A 7 21.41 0.45 -7.68
N PRO A 8 20.47 -0.44 -8.04
CA PRO A 8 19.78 -1.27 -7.07
C PRO A 8 20.77 -2.11 -6.27
N ARG A 9 20.56 -2.17 -4.95
CA ARG A 9 21.32 -3.04 -4.05
C ARG A 9 20.36 -3.74 -3.12
N GLU A 10 20.39 -5.06 -3.13
CA GLU A 10 19.65 -5.87 -2.16
C GLU A 10 20.29 -5.70 -0.77
N LEU A 11 19.48 -5.35 0.22
CA LEU A 11 19.95 -5.18 1.60
C LEU A 11 19.82 -6.49 2.41
N ALA A 12 18.70 -7.21 2.22
CA ALA A 12 18.40 -8.46 2.92
C ALA A 12 17.25 -9.21 2.24
N LYS A 13 17.11 -10.50 2.57
CA LYS A 13 15.92 -11.32 2.32
C LYS A 13 15.29 -11.68 3.67
N PRO A 14 14.41 -10.83 4.21
CA PRO A 14 13.92 -10.98 5.58
C PRO A 14 13.01 -12.21 5.78
N VAL A 15 12.42 -12.72 4.70
CA VAL A 15 11.53 -13.89 4.70
C VAL A 15 11.80 -14.77 3.47
N SER A 16 11.31 -16.01 3.51
CA SER A 16 11.32 -16.90 2.33
C SER A 16 10.34 -16.42 1.26
N SER A 17 10.51 -16.86 0.02
CA SER A 17 9.56 -16.57 -1.07
C SER A 17 8.16 -17.11 -0.75
N GLY A 18 8.04 -18.34 -0.23
CA GLY A 18 6.74 -18.90 0.16
C GLY A 18 6.03 -18.08 1.24
N THR A 19 6.77 -17.60 2.25
CA THR A 19 6.23 -16.68 3.27
C THR A 19 5.77 -15.36 2.67
N ALA A 20 6.53 -14.81 1.69
CA ALA A 20 6.15 -13.59 1.01
C ALA A 20 4.88 -13.79 0.14
N ASP A 21 4.74 -14.94 -0.51
CA ASP A 21 3.57 -15.31 -1.30
C ASP A 21 2.32 -15.45 -0.40
N ASP A 22 2.44 -16.14 0.73
CA ASP A 22 1.36 -16.24 1.72
C ASP A 22 0.93 -14.85 2.23
N LEU A 23 1.90 -13.97 2.51
CA LEU A 23 1.64 -12.59 2.93
C LEU A 23 0.95 -11.77 1.84
N LYS A 24 1.37 -11.90 0.58
CA LYS A 24 0.71 -11.28 -0.58
C LYS A 24 -0.76 -11.69 -0.63
N ASP A 25 -1.06 -12.98 -0.51
CA ASP A 25 -2.43 -13.48 -0.57
C ASP A 25 -3.30 -12.95 0.58
N MET A 26 -2.72 -12.87 1.79
CA MET A 26 -3.38 -12.23 2.93
C MET A 26 -3.64 -10.74 2.68
N MET A 27 -2.68 -10.02 2.09
CA MET A 27 -2.80 -8.60 1.74
C MET A 27 -3.82 -8.35 0.62
N ILE A 28 -3.96 -9.27 -0.34
CA ILE A 28 -5.03 -9.24 -1.34
C ILE A 28 -6.40 -9.36 -0.66
N LYS A 29 -6.56 -10.29 0.29
CA LYS A 29 -7.82 -10.47 1.04
C LYS A 29 -8.20 -9.23 1.84
N VAL A 30 -7.24 -8.50 2.42
CA VAL A 30 -7.51 -7.23 3.12
C VAL A 30 -8.18 -6.22 2.19
N VAL A 31 -7.76 -6.15 0.92
CA VAL A 31 -8.34 -5.25 -0.08
C VAL A 31 -9.65 -5.79 -0.64
N ASN A 32 -9.75 -7.09 -0.90
CA ASN A 32 -10.93 -7.65 -1.57
C ASN A 32 -12.12 -7.85 -0.62
N GLU A 33 -11.86 -8.12 0.65
CA GLU A 33 -12.85 -8.61 1.62
C GLU A 33 -12.76 -7.91 2.99
N GLY A 34 -11.69 -7.13 3.23
CA GLY A 34 -11.38 -6.59 4.55
C GLY A 34 -11.47 -5.08 4.67
N THR A 35 -10.67 -4.57 5.61
CA THR A 35 -10.57 -3.13 5.96
C THR A 35 -10.05 -2.25 4.81
N GLY A 36 -9.43 -2.85 3.79
CA GLY A 36 -8.95 -2.16 2.59
C GLY A 36 -9.96 -2.12 1.44
N SER A 37 -11.21 -2.51 1.65
CA SER A 37 -12.24 -2.61 0.60
C SER A 37 -12.45 -1.36 -0.26
N ARG A 38 -12.15 -0.18 0.27
CA ARG A 38 -12.19 1.09 -0.49
C ARG A 38 -11.14 1.19 -1.61
N LEU A 39 -10.13 0.32 -1.61
CA LEU A 39 -9.13 0.25 -2.68
C LEU A 39 -9.50 -0.77 -3.77
N LYS A 40 -10.55 -1.58 -3.56
CA LYS A 40 -10.98 -2.58 -4.55
C LYS A 40 -11.36 -1.89 -5.86
N THR A 41 -10.80 -2.39 -6.96
CA THR A 41 -11.05 -1.87 -8.30
C THR A 41 -10.92 -3.01 -9.32
N ASP A 42 -11.65 -2.92 -10.43
CA ASP A 42 -11.58 -3.90 -11.52
C ASP A 42 -10.38 -3.64 -12.46
N LYS A 43 -9.63 -2.54 -12.24
CA LYS A 43 -8.51 -2.14 -13.10
C LYS A 43 -7.21 -2.89 -12.82
N VAL A 44 -6.95 -3.19 -11.55
CA VAL A 44 -5.70 -3.83 -11.09
C VAL A 44 -5.92 -4.49 -9.74
N GLN A 45 -5.35 -5.68 -9.52
CA GLN A 45 -5.35 -6.31 -8.20
C GLN A 45 -4.32 -5.62 -7.30
N ILE A 46 -4.79 -5.06 -6.19
CA ILE A 46 -3.96 -4.40 -5.18
C ILE A 46 -3.81 -5.34 -3.99
N ALA A 47 -2.58 -5.43 -3.45
CA ALA A 47 -2.28 -6.06 -2.18
C ALA A 47 -1.87 -4.97 -1.19
N GLY A 48 -2.47 -4.94 0.01
CA GLY A 48 -2.09 -3.93 0.99
C GLY A 48 -2.60 -4.18 2.39
N LYS A 49 -2.19 -3.31 3.31
CA LYS A 49 -2.65 -3.29 4.69
C LYS A 49 -2.93 -1.86 5.14
N THR A 50 -4.07 -1.71 5.81
CA THR A 50 -4.47 -0.47 6.50
C THR A 50 -3.86 -0.41 7.90
N GLY A 51 -3.63 0.80 8.39
CA GLY A 51 -3.26 1.05 9.78
C GLY A 51 -3.92 2.33 10.30
N THR A 52 -4.07 2.41 11.61
CA THR A 52 -4.46 3.64 12.30
C THR A 52 -3.56 3.79 13.52
N ALA A 53 -3.01 4.98 13.73
CA ALA A 53 -2.18 5.29 14.88
C ALA A 53 -2.77 6.49 15.61
N GLU A 54 -3.19 6.29 16.86
CA GLU A 54 -3.70 7.37 17.71
C GLU A 54 -2.59 8.37 18.05
N VAL A 55 -2.98 9.64 18.14
CA VAL A 55 -2.08 10.75 18.49
C VAL A 55 -2.73 11.56 19.60
N GLU A 56 -1.99 11.83 20.68
CA GLU A 56 -2.52 12.61 21.80
C GLU A 56 -2.84 14.06 21.35
N GLY A 57 -4.03 14.54 21.68
CA GLY A 57 -4.47 15.91 21.42
C GLY A 57 -4.83 16.23 19.96
N ARG A 58 -4.87 15.23 19.07
CA ARG A 58 -5.21 15.37 17.64
C ARG A 58 -5.99 14.15 17.12
N GLY A 59 -6.51 14.23 15.91
CA GLY A 59 -7.04 13.08 15.18
C GLY A 59 -5.96 12.02 14.90
N PRO A 60 -6.34 10.75 14.69
CA PRO A 60 -5.40 9.68 14.42
C PRO A 60 -4.72 9.82 13.06
N ASN A 61 -3.55 9.21 12.90
CA ASN A 61 -2.90 9.05 11.61
C ASN A 61 -3.48 7.84 10.88
N ALA A 62 -3.98 8.03 9.67
CA ALA A 62 -4.44 6.95 8.79
C ALA A 62 -3.31 6.47 7.88
N TRP A 63 -3.05 5.16 7.88
CA TRP A 63 -1.96 4.52 7.14
C TRP A 63 -2.49 3.57 6.07
N PHE A 64 -1.77 3.48 4.97
CA PHE A 64 -1.86 2.38 4.02
C PHE A 64 -0.47 2.04 3.49
N VAL A 65 -0.14 0.75 3.43
CA VAL A 65 1.06 0.25 2.74
C VAL A 65 0.63 -0.86 1.80
N GLY A 66 1.13 -0.87 0.58
CA GLY A 66 0.77 -1.88 -0.39
C GLY A 66 1.56 -1.81 -1.68
N PHE A 67 1.20 -2.69 -2.61
CA PHE A 67 1.81 -2.76 -3.93
C PHE A 67 0.79 -3.25 -4.97
N ALA A 68 1.07 -2.94 -6.24
CA ALA A 68 0.26 -3.35 -7.37
C ALA A 68 1.08 -3.38 -8.68
N PRO A 69 0.66 -4.19 -9.68
CA PRO A 69 -0.25 -5.33 -9.56
C PRO A 69 0.21 -6.37 -8.53
N ALA A 70 -0.69 -7.12 -7.90
CA ALA A 70 -0.30 -8.05 -6.84
C ALA A 70 0.58 -9.20 -7.35
N GLU A 71 0.30 -9.75 -8.54
CA GLU A 71 1.05 -10.89 -9.10
C GLU A 71 2.38 -10.52 -9.75
N ASP A 72 2.47 -9.32 -10.32
CA ASP A 72 3.72 -8.77 -10.88
C ASP A 72 3.89 -7.32 -10.40
N PRO A 73 4.39 -7.11 -9.16
CA PRO A 73 4.44 -5.79 -8.55
C PRO A 73 5.36 -4.82 -9.30
N GLN A 74 4.77 -3.73 -9.80
CA GLN A 74 5.49 -2.65 -10.49
C GLN A 74 5.61 -1.40 -9.61
N VAL A 75 4.67 -1.20 -8.67
CA VAL A 75 4.61 -0.04 -7.78
C VAL A 75 4.41 -0.51 -6.34
N ALA A 76 5.25 -0.01 -5.43
CA ALA A 76 5.06 -0.10 -3.98
C ALA A 76 4.76 1.29 -3.42
N ILE A 77 3.84 1.39 -2.46
CA ILE A 77 3.37 2.67 -1.91
C ILE A 77 3.18 2.60 -0.39
N ALA A 78 3.49 3.70 0.28
CA ALA A 78 3.09 3.98 1.66
C ALA A 78 2.42 5.35 1.72
N VAL A 79 1.24 5.43 2.32
CA VAL A 79 0.45 6.65 2.48
C VAL A 79 0.19 6.88 3.96
N VAL A 80 0.43 8.11 4.41
CA VAL A 80 0.10 8.59 5.75
C VAL A 80 -0.74 9.84 5.60
N VAL A 81 -1.89 9.87 6.26
CA VAL A 81 -2.71 11.08 6.42
C VAL A 81 -2.75 11.38 7.91
N GLU A 82 -2.11 12.46 8.31
CA GLU A 82 -2.08 12.90 9.70
C GLU A 82 -3.37 13.61 10.10
N ASP A 83 -3.68 13.59 11.41
CA ASP A 83 -4.82 14.33 11.99
C ASP A 83 -6.13 14.04 11.25
N ALA A 84 -6.35 12.76 10.91
CA ALA A 84 -7.47 12.35 10.09
C ALA A 84 -8.75 12.27 10.92
N ASP A 85 -9.84 12.83 10.40
CA ASP A 85 -11.18 12.75 11.02
C ASP A 85 -11.78 11.32 11.03
N SER A 86 -11.06 10.32 10.50
CA SER A 86 -11.54 8.93 10.42
C SER A 86 -10.42 7.90 10.51
N PHE A 87 -10.73 6.75 11.11
CA PHE A 87 -9.82 5.61 11.26
C PHE A 87 -9.50 4.96 9.90
N GLY A 88 -8.24 5.05 9.44
CA GLY A 88 -7.66 4.26 8.33
C GLY A 88 -8.31 4.40 6.94
N GLY A 89 -9.45 5.09 6.84
CA GLY A 89 -10.31 5.06 5.68
C GLY A 89 -9.90 6.00 4.56
N ILE A 90 -9.25 7.11 4.91
CA ILE A 90 -8.90 8.18 3.97
C ILE A 90 -7.59 7.91 3.21
N SER A 91 -6.68 7.13 3.80
CA SER A 91 -5.42 6.74 3.15
C SER A 91 -5.64 5.81 1.94
N GLY A 92 -6.71 5.00 1.96
CA GLY A 92 -7.06 4.08 0.88
C GLY A 92 -7.36 4.75 -0.46
N PRO A 93 -8.31 5.69 -0.56
CA PRO A 93 -8.60 6.42 -1.79
C PRO A 93 -7.39 7.19 -2.35
N VAL A 94 -6.53 7.73 -1.48
CA VAL A 94 -5.28 8.37 -1.90
C VAL A 94 -4.36 7.33 -2.56
N ALA A 95 -4.15 6.19 -1.90
CA ALA A 95 -3.33 5.11 -2.43
C ALA A 95 -3.85 4.58 -3.78
N LEU A 96 -5.17 4.36 -3.91
CA LEU A 96 -5.79 3.90 -5.16
C LEU A 96 -5.50 4.86 -6.31
N LYS A 97 -5.74 6.16 -6.11
CA LYS A 97 -5.49 7.17 -7.16
C LYS A 97 -4.01 7.22 -7.55
N THR A 98 -3.10 7.16 -6.58
CA THR A 98 -1.66 7.19 -6.84
C THR A 98 -1.19 5.93 -7.57
N ILE A 99 -1.67 4.74 -7.19
CA ILE A 99 -1.35 3.48 -7.86
C ILE A 99 -1.81 3.52 -9.32
N LEU A 100 -3.06 3.89 -9.58
CA LEU A 100 -3.58 3.96 -10.94
C LEU A 100 -2.80 4.95 -11.80
N ALA A 101 -2.50 6.14 -11.26
CA ALA A 101 -1.69 7.13 -11.95
C ALA A 101 -0.28 6.62 -12.26
N ALA A 102 0.38 5.94 -11.31
CA ALA A 102 1.72 5.38 -11.49
C ALA A 102 1.75 4.24 -12.53
N LEU A 103 0.65 3.49 -12.67
CA LEU A 103 0.49 2.42 -13.65
C LEU A 103 -0.07 2.90 -15.00
N GLY A 104 -0.49 4.16 -15.11
CA GLY A 104 -1.12 4.71 -16.31
C GLY A 104 -2.55 4.20 -16.57
N LEU A 105 -3.32 3.93 -15.52
CA LEU A 105 -4.68 3.34 -15.53
C LEU A 105 -5.80 4.31 -15.17
#